data_AF-A0A0C2G163-F1
#
_entry.id   AF-A0A0C2G163-F1
#
_cell.length_a   1.000
_cell.length_b   1.000
_cell.length_c   1.000
_cell.angle_alpha   90.00
_cell.angle_beta   90.00
_cell.angle_gamma   90.00
#
_symmetry.space_group_name_H-M   'P 1'
#
loop_
_entity.id
_entity.type
_entity.pdbx_description
1 polymer ?
#
loop_
_entity_poly.entity_id
_entity_poly.type
_entity_poly.pdbx_seq_one_letter_code
_entity_poly.pdbx_strand_id
1 'polypeptide(L)'
;GIVAPLLGQPNKMFTNFWGAVAPNGYYERSEDYLAIVQRKRIGIWNVPFVTTALLFNKEKMKEMKTPFFYDKNLDVDMSFCKWARDNVGFLEIGLAR
;
A
#
# COMPACT_ATOMS: atom_id res chain seq x y z
N GLY A 1 3.57 -5.72 11.06
CA GLY A 1 2.94 -4.65 10.28
C GLY A 1 3.88 -4.18 9.21
N ILE A 2 3.32 -3.57 8.18
CA ILE A 2 4.02 -2.94 7.07
C ILE A 2 3.56 -1.48 7.08
N VAL A 3 4.50 -0.55 7.13
CA VAL A 3 4.19 0.88 7.08
C VAL A 3 4.99 1.56 5.98
N ALA A 4 4.39 2.53 5.32
CA ALA A 4 4.97 3.31 4.24
C ALA A 4 4.79 4.81 4.55
N PRO A 5 5.76 5.67 4.24
CA PRO A 5 5.52 7.10 4.18
C PRO A 5 4.70 7.44 2.92
N LEU A 6 3.85 8.47 3.00
CA LEU A 6 3.20 9.02 1.81
C LEU A 6 4.21 9.74 0.93
N LEU A 7 4.42 9.22 -0.28
CA LEU A 7 5.22 9.82 -1.33
C LEU A 7 4.32 10.15 -2.51
N GLY A 8 4.37 11.40 -2.97
CA GLY A 8 3.61 11.88 -4.12
C GLY A 8 4.51 12.58 -5.13
N GLN A 9 4.17 12.46 -6.41
CA GLN A 9 4.85 13.23 -7.44
C GLN A 9 4.49 14.72 -7.31
N PRO A 10 5.47 15.65 -7.34
CA PRO A 10 5.19 17.07 -7.30
C PRO A 10 4.16 17.48 -8.37
N ASN A 11 3.17 18.29 -7.99
CA ASN A 11 2.11 18.81 -8.86
C ASN A 11 1.26 17.74 -9.58
N LYS A 12 1.25 16.49 -9.10
CA LYS A 12 0.41 15.41 -9.61
C LYS A 12 -0.34 14.73 -8.48
N MET A 13 -1.35 13.95 -8.85
CA MET A 13 -2.16 13.16 -7.91
C MET A 13 -1.65 11.72 -7.75
N PHE A 14 -0.58 11.32 -8.44
CA PHE A 14 -0.02 9.98 -8.32
C PHE A 14 0.82 9.85 -7.06
N THR A 15 0.47 8.87 -6.22
CA THR A 15 1.18 8.55 -4.98
C THR A 15 1.58 7.08 -4.91
N ASN A 16 2.42 6.74 -3.94
CA ASN A 16 2.90 5.39 -3.70
C ASN A 16 1.90 4.49 -2.94
N PHE A 17 0.61 4.83 -2.93
CA PHE A 17 -0.45 4.04 -2.33
C PHE A 17 -1.73 4.10 -3.16
N TRP A 18 -2.58 3.07 -3.06
CA TRP A 18 -3.96 3.10 -3.54
C TRP A 18 -4.91 2.94 -2.37
N GLY A 19 -5.98 3.75 -2.32
CA GLY A 19 -6.97 3.66 -1.25
C GLY A 19 -8.03 2.56 -1.47
N ALA A 20 -8.18 2.06 -2.70
CA ALA A 20 -9.08 0.98 -3.04
C ALA A 20 -8.49 0.09 -4.16
N VAL A 21 -9.03 -1.12 -4.27
CA VAL A 21 -8.69 -2.09 -5.31
C VAL A 21 -10.01 -2.67 -5.85
N ALA A 22 -10.17 -2.66 -7.17
CA ALA A 22 -11.32 -3.24 -7.85
C ALA A 22 -11.33 -4.78 -7.73
N PRO A 23 -12.47 -5.46 -7.98
CA PRO A 23 -12.56 -6.92 -7.89
C PRO A 23 -11.56 -7.70 -8.75
N ASN A 24 -11.06 -7.09 -9.83
CA ASN A 24 -10.03 -7.66 -10.70
C ASN A 24 -8.60 -7.49 -10.16
N GLY A 25 -8.43 -6.87 -8.98
CA GLY A 25 -7.14 -6.65 -8.33
C GLY A 25 -6.45 -5.33 -8.68
N TYR A 26 -6.97 -4.55 -9.64
CA TYR A 26 -6.35 -3.31 -10.12
C TYR A 26 -6.80 -2.05 -9.36
N TYR A 27 -6.12 -0.95 -9.63
CA TYR A 27 -6.39 0.36 -9.03
C TYR A 27 -7.87 0.76 -9.10
N GLU A 28 -8.39 1.15 -7.94
CA GLU A 28 -9.65 1.89 -7.82
C GLU A 28 -9.43 3.10 -6.91
N ARG A 29 -10.08 4.22 -7.22
CA ARG A 29 -9.93 5.44 -6.43
C ARG A 29 -10.88 5.40 -5.23
N SER A 30 -10.36 5.40 -4.00
CA SER A 30 -11.18 5.58 -2.80
C SER A 30 -11.73 7.00 -2.68
N GLU A 31 -12.84 7.14 -1.95
CA GLU A 31 -13.50 8.44 -1.72
C GLU A 31 -12.60 9.45 -0.99
N ASP A 32 -11.76 8.98 -0.09
CA ASP A 32 -10.87 9.78 0.75
C ASP A 32 -9.48 10.02 0.16
N TYR A 33 -9.16 9.40 -0.98
CA TYR A 33 -7.84 9.48 -1.63
C TYR A 33 -7.35 10.93 -1.78
N LEU A 34 -8.19 11.79 -2.37
CA LEU A 34 -7.82 13.20 -2.60
C LEU A 34 -7.61 13.97 -1.29
N ALA A 35 -8.39 13.66 -0.25
CA ALA A 35 -8.24 14.32 1.04
C ALA A 35 -6.92 13.93 1.72
N ILE A 36 -6.48 12.67 1.57
CA ILE A 36 -5.19 12.18 2.07
C ILE A 36 -4.04 12.80 1.26
N VAL A 37 -4.09 12.73 -0.07
CA VAL A 37 -3.04 13.27 -0.96
C VAL A 37 -2.85 14.77 -0.78
N GLN A 38 -3.95 15.52 -0.64
CA GLN A 38 -3.91 16.98 -0.39
C GLN A 38 -3.62 17.34 1.08
N ARG A 39 -3.31 16.37 1.94
CA ARG A 39 -3.06 16.56 3.38
C ARG A 39 -4.19 17.24 4.14
N LYS A 40 -5.43 17.18 3.62
CA LYS A 40 -6.64 17.62 4.33
C LYS A 40 -7.01 16.64 5.45
N ARG A 41 -6.59 15.37 5.30
CA ARG A 41 -6.63 14.35 6.35
C ARG A 41 -5.21 13.84 6.59
N ILE A 42 -4.75 13.91 7.84
CA ILE A 42 -3.43 13.48 8.27
C ILE A 42 -3.61 12.35 9.27
N GLY A 43 -2.83 11.28 9.13
CA GLY A 43 -2.93 10.10 9.98
C GLY A 43 -2.18 8.92 9.40
N ILE A 44 -2.52 7.74 9.92
CA ILE A 44 -2.06 6.44 9.43
C ILE A 44 -3.30 5.69 8.93
N TRP A 45 -3.26 5.23 7.68
CA TRP A 45 -4.41 4.63 7.02
C TRP A 45 -4.08 3.20 6.58
N ASN A 46 -4.95 2.24 6.92
CA ASN A 46 -4.85 0.89 6.36
C ASN A 46 -5.35 0.92 4.91
N VAL A 47 -4.49 0.57 3.97
CA VAL A 47 -4.73 0.70 2.53
C VAL A 47 -4.43 -0.61 1.82
N PRO A 48 -5.10 -0.93 0.70
CA PRO A 48 -4.88 -2.21 0.04
C PRO A 48 -3.54 -2.30 -0.69
N PHE A 49 -2.90 -1.18 -1.05
CA PHE A 49 -1.68 -1.19 -1.86
C PHE A 49 -0.73 -0.07 -1.43
N VAL A 50 0.56 -0.41 -1.29
CA VAL A 50 1.68 0.53 -1.07
C VAL A 50 2.90 0.07 -1.86
N THR A 51 3.73 1.00 -2.31
CA THR A 51 4.97 0.73 -3.06
C THR A 51 6.05 1.75 -2.72
N THR A 52 7.22 1.65 -3.38
CA THR A 52 8.35 2.58 -3.39
C THR A 52 9.17 2.64 -2.10
N ALA A 53 8.55 2.83 -0.94
CA ALA A 53 9.24 2.93 0.34
C ALA A 53 8.41 2.25 1.43
N LEU A 54 9.00 1.25 2.09
CA LEU A 54 8.31 0.37 3.01
C LEU A 54 9.20 0.05 4.21
N LEU A 55 8.62 0.04 5.40
CA LEU A 55 9.23 -0.45 6.63
C LEU A 55 8.47 -1.68 7.11
N PHE A 56 9.21 -2.76 7.36
CA PHE A 56 8.67 -4.06 7.74
C PHE A 56 9.08 -4.45 9.15
N ASN A 57 8.12 -5.01 9.91
CA ASN A 57 8.46 -5.68 11.15
C ASN A 57 9.21 -6.99 10.86
N LYS A 58 10.43 -7.10 11.37
CA LYS A 58 11.32 -8.27 11.17
C LYS A 58 10.68 -9.62 11.51
N GLU A 59 9.83 -9.67 12.54
CA GLU A 59 9.22 -10.94 12.98
C GLU A 59 8.22 -11.47 11.94
N LYS A 60 7.62 -10.58 11.15
CA LYS A 60 6.73 -10.95 10.04
C LYS A 60 7.47 -11.36 8.78
N MET A 61 8.78 -11.10 8.67
CA MET A 61 9.56 -11.54 7.51
C MET A 61 9.83 -13.04 7.49
N LYS A 62 9.74 -13.74 8.63
CA LYS A 62 9.91 -15.21 8.69
C LYS A 62 8.88 -15.97 7.85
N GLU A 63 7.73 -15.35 7.59
CA GLU A 63 6.62 -15.90 6.80
C GLU A 63 6.78 -15.59 5.29
N MET A 64 7.73 -14.73 4.90
CA MET A 64 7.97 -14.35 3.51
C MET A 64 8.81 -15.40 2.79
N LYS A 65 8.15 -16.29 2.03
CA LYS A 65 8.85 -17.18 1.08
C LYS A 65 9.03 -16.51 -0.29
N THR A 66 7.93 -16.15 -0.93
CA THR A 66 7.92 -15.57 -2.30
C THR A 66 6.83 -14.51 -2.45
N PRO A 67 6.83 -13.45 -1.63
CA PRO A 67 5.70 -12.53 -1.54
C PRO A 67 5.48 -11.73 -2.82
N PHE A 68 6.54 -11.34 -3.53
CA PHE A 68 6.46 -10.65 -4.83
C PHE A 68 6.01 -11.53 -6.01
N PHE A 69 5.84 -12.84 -5.79
CA PHE A 69 5.40 -13.82 -6.80
C PHE A 69 4.25 -14.69 -6.28
N TYR A 70 3.49 -14.17 -5.30
CA TYR A 70 2.38 -14.87 -4.66
C TYR A 70 1.22 -15.12 -5.63
N ASP A 71 0.87 -14.11 -6.42
CA ASP A 71 0.02 -14.20 -7.59
C ASP A 71 0.83 -13.89 -8.85
N LYS A 72 0.88 -14.83 -9.79
CA LYS A 72 1.68 -14.72 -11.03
C LYS A 72 0.95 -13.94 -12.13
N ASN A 73 -0.33 -13.65 -11.96
CA ASN A 73 -1.12 -12.88 -12.91
C ASN A 73 -1.06 -11.37 -12.63
N LEU A 74 -0.49 -10.96 -11.49
CA LEU A 74 -0.33 -9.58 -11.08
C LEU A 74 1.12 -9.12 -11.28
N ASP A 75 1.33 -7.81 -11.37
CA ASP A 75 2.70 -7.27 -11.27
C ASP A 75 3.30 -7.54 -9.88
N VAL A 76 4.63 -7.43 -9.77
CA VAL A 76 5.37 -7.82 -8.56
C VAL A 76 4.95 -7.06 -7.31
N ASP A 77 4.60 -5.77 -7.40
CA ASP A 77 4.17 -4.96 -6.26
C ASP A 77 2.73 -5.29 -5.88
N MET A 78 1.85 -5.50 -6.87
CA MET A 78 0.48 -5.94 -6.65
C MET A 78 0.43 -7.34 -6.01
N SER A 79 1.28 -8.25 -6.49
CA SER A 79 1.46 -9.61 -5.97
C SER A 79 1.92 -9.57 -4.50
N PHE A 80 2.92 -8.73 -4.22
CA PHE A 80 3.40 -8.46 -2.87
C PHE A 80 2.29 -7.90 -1.96
N CYS A 81 1.56 -6.88 -2.40
CA CYS A 81 0.48 -6.29 -1.60
C CYS A 81 -0.66 -7.28 -1.36
N LYS A 82 -0.97 -8.15 -2.36
CA LYS A 82 -1.92 -9.24 -2.18
C LYS A 82 -1.47 -10.21 -1.10
N TRP A 83 -0.21 -10.68 -1.16
CA TRP A 83 0.36 -11.52 -0.11
C TRP A 83 0.27 -10.86 1.27
N ALA A 84 0.60 -9.57 1.36
CA ALA A 84 0.57 -8.82 2.60
C ALA A 84 -0.83 -8.72 3.21
N ARG A 85 -1.87 -8.49 2.38
CA ARG A 85 -3.26 -8.49 2.84
C ARG A 85 -3.69 -9.87 3.35
N ASP A 86 -3.30 -10.93 2.65
CA ASP A 86 -3.73 -12.29 2.95
C ASP A 86 -2.98 -12.89 4.18
N ASN A 87 -1.79 -12.40 4.51
CA ASN A 87 -0.93 -13.00 5.55
C ASN A 87 -0.56 -12.06 6.72
N VAL A 88 -0.46 -10.75 6.49
CA VAL A 88 0.02 -9.77 7.50
C VAL A 88 -1.12 -8.90 8.04
N GLY A 89 -2.17 -8.66 7.24
CA GLY A 89 -3.42 -8.02 7.64
C GLY A 89 -3.45 -6.49 7.60
N PHE A 90 -2.31 -5.80 7.68
CA PHE A 90 -2.25 -4.33 7.67
C PHE A 90 -1.11 -3.80 6.80
N LEU A 91 -1.46 -2.92 5.84
CA LEU A 91 -0.53 -2.08 5.09
C LEU A 91 -0.88 -0.62 5.37
N GLU A 92 0.00 0.08 6.06
CA GLU A 92 -0.28 1.39 6.62
C GLU A 92 0.43 2.49 5.81
N ILE A 93 -0.28 3.51 5.36
CA ILE A 93 0.31 4.71 4.76
C ILE A 93 0.24 5.87 5.76
N GLY A 94 1.38 6.50 6.03
CA GLY A 94 1.53 7.52 7.06
C GLY A 94 1.94 8.89 6.52
N LEU A 95 1.33 9.93 7.08
CA LEU A 95 1.79 11.32 7.03
C LEU A 95 2.11 11.77 8.45
N ALA A 96 3.40 11.89 8.80
CA ALA A 96 3.83 12.58 10.02
C ALA A 96 3.97 14.09 9.74
N ARG A 97 3.68 14.92 10.76
CA ARG A 97 3.95 16.37 10.71
C ARG A 97 5.42 16.64 10.96
#